data_AF-A0A8T2QJF8-F1
#
_entry.id   AF-A0A8T2QJF8-F1
#
_cell.length_a   1.000
_cell.length_b   1.000
_cell.length_c   1.000
_cell.angle_alpha   90.00
_cell.angle_beta   90.00
_cell.angle_gamma   90.00
#
_symmetry.space_group_name_H-M   'P 1'
#
loop_
_entity.id
_entity.type
_entity.pdbx_description
1 polymer ?
#
loop_
_entity_poly.entity_id
_entity_poly.type
_entity_poly.pdbx_seq_one_letter_code
_entity_poly.pdbx_strand_id
1 'polypeptide(L)'
;MRRIIDFGSAIDLYTLQNLYGSSGPTRYEETEEYSPPESTLQGNWWRVHGNQVNRYDLWSIGIVMLELILGTPHVFQIHDRTRALLDKHLEGWGSSALNTAYLLRAMMEMCILYPGKHGHHRPGAMDSSNPASWVCTEENLMLQIKTHDPLGIGLGDIWALRLLRAFLQWHPEDRITVEEALKHPYFHPSVQGTEDEKN
;
A
#
# COMPACT_ATOMS: atom_id res chain seq x y z
N MET A 1 15.80 -13.33 17.19
CA MET A 1 14.51 -13.97 16.88
C MET A 1 13.42 -12.92 16.98
N ARG A 2 12.63 -12.70 15.92
CA ARG A 2 11.45 -11.81 15.96
C ARG A 2 10.22 -12.66 16.28
N ARG A 3 9.24 -12.12 17.00
CA ARG A 3 7.99 -12.80 17.38
C ARG A 3 6.82 -11.84 17.13
N ILE A 4 5.75 -12.34 16.54
CA ILE A 4 4.48 -11.62 16.44
C ILE A 4 3.75 -11.77 17.77
N ILE A 5 3.11 -10.70 18.23
CA ILE A 5 2.38 -10.62 19.49
C ILE A 5 1.01 -9.99 19.27
N ASP A 6 0.22 -9.94 20.33
CA ASP A 6 -1.08 -9.26 20.38
C ASP A 6 -2.12 -9.79 19.36
N PHE A 7 -2.62 -11.00 19.63
CA PHE A 7 -3.65 -11.65 18.83
C PHE A 7 -5.08 -11.29 19.31
N GLY A 8 -5.25 -10.16 20.00
CA GLY A 8 -6.53 -9.77 20.60
C GLY A 8 -7.65 -9.51 19.57
N SER A 9 -7.28 -9.05 18.38
CA SER A 9 -8.19 -8.81 17.24
C SER A 9 -8.18 -9.95 16.20
N ALA A 10 -7.43 -11.03 16.45
CA ALA A 10 -7.32 -12.14 15.51
C ALA A 10 -8.70 -12.77 15.20
N ILE A 11 -8.85 -13.19 13.96
CA ILE A 11 -10.11 -13.71 13.44
C ILE A 11 -10.03 -15.21 13.16
N ASP A 12 -11.01 -15.93 13.69
CA ASP A 12 -11.30 -17.31 13.33
C ASP A 12 -12.83 -17.53 13.36
N LEU A 13 -13.28 -18.75 13.09
CA LEU A 13 -14.71 -19.05 13.13
C LEU A 13 -15.33 -18.77 14.52
N TYR A 14 -14.57 -18.93 15.59
CA TYR A 14 -15.04 -18.71 16.95
C TYR A 14 -15.18 -17.22 17.25
N THR A 15 -14.17 -16.39 16.98
CA THR A 15 -14.20 -14.95 17.26
C THR A 15 -15.21 -14.23 16.38
N LEU A 16 -15.38 -14.66 15.12
CA LEU A 16 -16.45 -14.14 14.26
C LEU A 16 -17.85 -14.36 14.86
N GLN A 17 -18.11 -15.56 15.38
CA GLN A 17 -19.41 -15.89 15.96
C GLN A 17 -19.66 -15.22 17.31
N ASN A 18 -18.62 -15.12 18.14
CA ASN A 18 -18.77 -14.74 19.55
C ASN A 18 -18.39 -13.29 19.87
N LEU A 19 -17.51 -12.66 19.07
CA LEU A 19 -17.00 -11.31 19.35
C LEU A 19 -17.50 -10.27 18.34
N TYR A 20 -17.57 -10.63 17.05
CA TYR A 20 -17.91 -9.68 15.98
C TYR A 20 -19.36 -9.77 15.47
N GLY A 21 -20.01 -10.91 15.70
CA GLY A 21 -21.38 -11.15 15.25
C GLY A 21 -21.53 -11.14 13.73
N SER A 22 -22.74 -10.85 13.24
CA SER A 22 -23.09 -10.95 11.81
C SER A 22 -22.49 -9.84 10.92
N SER A 23 -21.98 -8.76 11.52
CA SER A 23 -21.39 -7.64 10.79
C SER A 23 -19.89 -7.85 10.50
N GLY A 24 -19.23 -8.70 11.29
CA GLY A 24 -17.79 -8.92 11.20
C GLY A 24 -16.97 -7.80 11.84
N PRO A 25 -15.62 -7.92 11.81
CA PRO A 25 -14.72 -6.87 12.28
C PRO A 25 -14.88 -5.60 11.44
N THR A 26 -14.51 -4.47 12.04
CA THR A 26 -14.54 -3.15 11.45
C THR A 26 -13.13 -2.54 11.46
N ARG A 27 -12.99 -1.33 10.91
CA ARG A 27 -11.72 -0.58 10.99
C ARG A 27 -11.33 -0.16 12.41
N TYR A 28 -12.24 -0.26 13.39
CA TYR A 28 -11.95 0.14 14.78
C TYR A 28 -11.09 -0.88 15.53
N GLU A 29 -10.97 -2.09 15.00
CA GLU A 29 -10.10 -3.15 15.51
C GLU A 29 -8.65 -3.04 15.00
N GLU A 30 -8.34 -1.99 14.25
CA GLU A 30 -7.08 -1.81 13.54
C GLU A 30 -6.41 -0.47 13.88
N THR A 31 -5.12 -0.38 13.56
CA THR A 31 -4.40 0.90 13.57
C THR A 31 -4.43 1.49 12.16
N GLU A 32 -4.97 2.71 12.03
CA GLU A 32 -5.32 3.33 10.74
C GLU A 32 -4.15 3.39 9.74
N GLU A 33 -2.93 3.65 10.21
CA GLU A 33 -1.72 3.75 9.40
C GLU A 33 -1.36 2.44 8.69
N TYR A 34 -1.72 1.30 9.28
CA TYR A 34 -1.42 -0.04 8.76
C TYR A 34 -2.63 -0.67 8.07
N SER A 35 -3.80 -0.02 8.10
CA SER A 35 -5.02 -0.55 7.51
C SER A 35 -4.97 -0.50 5.97
N PRO A 36 -5.48 -1.53 5.29
CA PRO A 36 -5.53 -1.56 3.83
C PRO A 36 -6.64 -0.67 3.25
N PRO A 37 -6.60 -0.33 1.94
CA PRO A 37 -7.55 0.57 1.29
C PRO A 37 -8.99 0.05 1.38
N GLU A 38 -9.18 -1.28 1.32
CA GLU A 38 -10.50 -1.89 1.46
C GLU A 38 -11.16 -1.59 2.81
N SER A 39 -10.39 -1.52 3.91
CA SER A 39 -10.91 -1.24 5.26
C SER A 39 -11.07 0.26 5.50
N THR A 40 -10.12 1.07 5.02
CA THR A 40 -10.15 2.53 5.20
C THR A 40 -11.21 3.22 4.34
N LEU A 41 -11.47 2.73 3.12
CA LEU A 41 -12.42 3.33 2.19
C LEU A 41 -13.80 2.67 2.19
N GLN A 42 -13.91 1.42 2.67
CA GLN A 42 -15.19 0.70 2.73
C GLN A 42 -15.50 0.24 4.15
N GLY A 43 -16.54 0.83 4.76
CA GLY A 43 -16.93 0.51 6.13
C GLY A 43 -17.42 -0.93 6.37
N ASN A 44 -17.64 -1.73 5.32
CA ASN A 44 -18.11 -3.12 5.39
C ASN A 44 -17.13 -4.10 4.72
N TRP A 45 -15.83 -3.81 4.75
CA TRP A 45 -14.79 -4.57 4.05
C TRP A 45 -14.89 -6.08 4.29
N TRP A 46 -15.22 -6.51 5.51
CA TRP A 46 -15.38 -7.93 5.85
C TRP A 46 -16.40 -8.65 4.96
N ARG A 47 -17.54 -8.01 4.69
CA ARG A 47 -18.62 -8.62 3.90
C ARG A 47 -18.25 -8.74 2.42
N VAL A 48 -17.37 -7.87 1.94
CA VAL A 48 -16.97 -7.79 0.53
C VAL A 48 -15.71 -8.64 0.27
N HIS A 49 -14.75 -8.60 1.19
CA HIS A 49 -13.41 -9.14 1.03
C HIS A 49 -13.04 -10.22 2.06
N GLY A 50 -13.99 -10.72 2.86
CA GLY A 50 -13.76 -11.76 3.88
C GLY A 50 -13.19 -13.09 3.33
N ASN A 51 -13.29 -13.34 2.02
CA ASN A 51 -12.65 -14.49 1.37
C ASN A 51 -11.15 -14.30 1.11
N GLN A 52 -10.62 -13.07 1.22
CA GLN A 52 -9.21 -12.72 0.99
C GLN A 52 -8.46 -12.37 2.28
N VAL A 53 -8.98 -12.81 3.42
CA VAL A 53 -8.42 -12.53 4.76
C VAL A 53 -6.97 -12.97 4.91
N ASN A 54 -6.59 -14.06 4.25
CA ASN A 54 -5.21 -14.55 4.24
C ASN A 54 -4.21 -13.60 3.54
N ARG A 55 -4.71 -12.59 2.82
CA ARG A 55 -3.91 -11.54 2.18
C ARG A 55 -4.03 -10.20 2.90
N TYR A 56 -4.92 -10.09 3.88
CA TYR A 56 -5.20 -8.84 4.58
C TYR A 56 -3.95 -8.27 5.25
N ASP A 57 -3.30 -9.07 6.10
CA ASP A 57 -2.10 -8.68 6.87
C ASP A 57 -0.87 -8.38 6.00
N LEU A 58 -0.86 -8.83 4.74
CA LEU A 58 0.27 -8.57 3.83
C LEU A 58 0.35 -7.11 3.41
N TRP A 59 -0.77 -6.37 3.42
CA TRP A 59 -0.72 -4.92 3.26
C TRP A 59 0.07 -4.28 4.40
N SER A 60 -0.28 -4.61 5.65
CA SER A 60 0.36 -4.09 6.86
C SER A 60 1.86 -4.40 6.87
N ILE A 61 2.28 -5.56 6.37
CA ILE A 61 3.70 -5.90 6.20
C ILE A 61 4.38 -4.96 5.19
N GLY A 62 3.71 -4.61 4.08
CA GLY A 62 4.19 -3.61 3.14
C GLY A 62 4.36 -2.22 3.78
N ILE A 63 3.42 -1.82 4.65
CA ILE A 63 3.53 -0.58 5.43
C ILE A 63 4.71 -0.64 6.40
N VAL A 64 4.89 -1.73 7.14
CA VAL A 64 6.05 -1.91 8.04
C VAL A 64 7.37 -1.87 7.27
N MET A 65 7.41 -2.46 6.07
CA MET A 65 8.60 -2.40 5.21
C MET A 65 8.93 -0.96 4.80
N LEU A 66 7.93 -0.15 4.45
CA LEU A 66 8.11 1.28 4.17
C LEU A 66 8.49 2.06 5.43
N GLU A 67 7.84 1.82 6.57
CA GLU A 67 8.14 2.48 7.84
C GLU A 67 9.59 2.27 8.26
N LEU A 68 10.14 1.07 8.08
CA LEU A 68 11.55 0.79 8.37
C LEU A 68 12.52 1.61 7.52
N ILE A 69 12.11 2.02 6.31
CA ILE A 69 12.91 2.81 5.38
C ILE A 69 12.69 4.31 5.65
N LEU A 70 11.44 4.73 5.78
CA LEU A 70 11.03 6.13 5.90
C LEU A 70 11.15 6.66 7.34
N GLY A 71 11.24 5.79 8.33
CA GLY A 71 11.32 6.16 9.75
C GLY A 71 10.01 6.74 10.31
N THR A 72 8.87 6.54 9.63
CA THR A 72 7.55 7.04 10.04
C THR A 72 6.43 6.07 9.62
N PRO A 73 5.39 5.87 10.45
CA PRO A 73 4.23 5.06 10.07
C PRO A 73 3.33 5.77 9.04
N HIS A 74 3.48 7.09 8.88
CA HIS A 74 2.68 7.88 7.93
C HIS A 74 3.27 7.80 6.52
N VAL A 75 3.30 6.59 5.94
CA VAL A 75 3.97 6.31 4.66
C VAL A 75 3.24 6.90 3.44
N PHE A 76 1.97 7.28 3.60
CA PHE A 76 1.14 7.90 2.55
C PHE A 76 1.00 9.41 2.72
N GLN A 77 2.12 10.11 2.88
CA GLN A 77 2.16 11.56 2.89
C GLN A 77 2.39 12.12 1.49
N ILE A 78 1.54 13.07 1.10
CA ILE A 78 1.73 13.86 -0.12
C ILE A 78 2.63 15.06 0.16
N HIS A 79 3.39 15.50 -0.86
CA HIS A 79 4.21 16.70 -0.80
C HIS A 79 3.37 17.96 -0.48
N ASP A 80 3.94 18.91 0.27
CA ASP A 80 3.25 20.16 0.66
C ASP A 80 2.70 20.94 -0.53
N ARG A 81 3.46 20.98 -1.63
CA ARG A 81 3.01 21.60 -2.88
C ARG A 81 1.77 20.91 -3.45
N THR A 82 1.77 19.58 -3.48
CA THR A 82 0.64 18.78 -3.94
C THR A 82 -0.58 19.01 -3.05
N ARG A 83 -0.39 19.00 -1.73
CA ARG A 83 -1.44 19.30 -0.75
C ARG A 83 -2.05 20.68 -1.00
N ALA A 84 -1.24 21.73 -1.08
CA ALA A 84 -1.73 23.09 -1.31
C ALA A 84 -2.51 23.25 -2.62
N LEU A 85 -2.13 22.53 -3.68
CA LEU A 85 -2.87 22.51 -4.94
C LEU A 85 -4.22 21.78 -4.80
N LEU A 86 -4.26 20.66 -4.08
CA LEU A 86 -5.51 19.94 -3.78
C LEU A 86 -6.44 20.77 -2.89
N ASP A 87 -5.90 21.44 -1.87
CA ASP A 87 -6.67 22.30 -0.96
C ASP A 87 -7.40 23.40 -1.71
N LYS A 88 -6.70 24.04 -2.65
CA LYS A 88 -7.30 25.05 -3.52
C LYS A 88 -8.34 24.46 -4.47
N HIS A 89 -8.11 23.27 -5.02
CA HIS A 89 -9.02 22.65 -5.98
C HIS A 89 -10.30 22.12 -5.33
N LEU A 90 -10.19 21.66 -4.08
CA LEU A 90 -11.27 21.05 -3.29
C LEU A 90 -11.81 22.03 -2.24
N GLU A 91 -11.66 23.33 -2.48
CA GLU A 91 -12.16 24.36 -1.57
C GLU A 91 -13.67 24.18 -1.34
N GLY A 92 -14.09 24.20 -0.07
CA GLY A 92 -15.47 23.97 0.34
C GLY A 92 -15.88 22.50 0.50
N TRP A 93 -14.99 21.54 0.23
CA TRP A 93 -15.25 20.13 0.51
C TRP A 93 -15.11 19.82 2.01
N GLY A 94 -15.85 18.82 2.49
CA GLY A 94 -15.77 18.39 3.89
C GLY A 94 -14.45 17.67 4.22
N SER A 95 -14.01 17.72 5.48
CA SER A 95 -12.73 17.16 5.93
C SER A 95 -12.56 15.67 5.61
N SER A 96 -13.63 14.89 5.69
CA SER A 96 -13.59 13.46 5.32
C SER A 96 -13.29 13.26 3.83
N ALA A 97 -13.89 14.07 2.95
CA ALA A 97 -13.65 13.99 1.51
C ALA A 97 -12.23 14.48 1.16
N LEU A 98 -11.72 15.50 1.86
CA LEU A 98 -10.34 15.97 1.72
C LEU A 98 -9.33 14.89 2.14
N ASN A 99 -9.55 14.23 3.28
CA ASN A 99 -8.69 13.14 3.73
C ASN A 99 -8.66 11.98 2.73
N THR A 100 -9.83 11.59 2.20
CA THR A 100 -9.91 10.60 1.13
C THR A 100 -9.14 11.04 -0.11
N ALA A 101 -9.27 12.30 -0.53
CA ALA A 101 -8.55 12.82 -1.69
C ALA A 101 -7.02 12.79 -1.49
N TYR A 102 -6.52 13.15 -0.30
CA TYR A 102 -5.10 13.04 0.02
C TYR A 102 -4.62 11.59 0.00
N LEU A 103 -5.38 10.67 0.59
CA LEU A 103 -5.03 9.24 0.62
C LEU A 103 -4.96 8.66 -0.80
N LEU A 104 -5.99 8.92 -1.62
CA LEU A 104 -6.01 8.47 -3.01
C LEU A 104 -4.83 9.06 -3.80
N ARG A 105 -4.51 10.34 -3.56
CA ARG A 105 -3.34 10.96 -4.19
C ARG A 105 -2.03 10.31 -3.77
N ALA A 106 -1.83 10.05 -2.48
CA ALA A 106 -0.63 9.36 -2.00
C ALA A 106 -0.50 7.96 -2.61
N MET A 107 -1.62 7.23 -2.72
CA MET A 107 -1.64 5.91 -3.36
C MET A 107 -1.34 5.96 -4.86
N MET A 108 -1.69 7.04 -5.55
CA MET A 108 -1.28 7.27 -6.94
C MET A 108 0.22 7.59 -7.05
N GLU A 109 0.77 8.44 -6.17
CA GLU A 109 2.22 8.75 -6.13
C GLU A 109 3.06 7.50 -5.83
N MET A 110 2.54 6.62 -4.97
CA MET A 110 3.15 5.33 -4.62
C MET A 110 2.83 4.20 -5.62
N CYS A 111 2.17 4.52 -6.74
CA CYS A 111 1.87 3.56 -7.81
C CYS A 111 1.06 2.32 -7.38
N ILE A 112 0.20 2.52 -6.37
CA ILE A 112 -0.76 1.55 -5.85
C ILE A 112 -2.09 1.69 -6.60
N LEU A 113 -2.56 2.93 -6.78
CA LEU A 113 -3.84 3.25 -7.42
C LEU A 113 -3.64 3.84 -8.82
N TYR A 114 -4.41 3.34 -9.80
CA TYR A 114 -4.39 3.81 -11.18
C TYR A 114 -5.79 4.24 -11.63
N PRO A 115 -6.14 5.54 -11.54
CA PRO A 115 -7.41 6.03 -12.07
C PRO A 115 -7.45 5.97 -13.60
N GLY A 116 -8.25 5.06 -14.16
CA GLY A 116 -8.46 4.93 -15.60
C GLY A 116 -8.57 3.47 -16.05
N LYS A 117 -9.38 3.21 -17.08
CA LYS A 117 -9.88 1.89 -17.48
C LYS A 117 -8.80 0.80 -17.58
N HIS A 118 -9.04 -0.28 -16.86
CA HIS A 118 -8.54 -1.65 -16.99
C HIS A 118 -7.46 -1.86 -18.07
N GLY A 119 -6.23 -2.11 -17.63
CA GLY A 119 -5.18 -2.57 -18.51
C GLY A 119 -3.80 -2.23 -17.97
N HIS A 120 -3.02 -3.26 -17.69
CA HIS A 120 -1.61 -3.23 -17.32
C HIS A 120 -0.82 -2.16 -18.07
N HIS A 121 0.03 -1.45 -17.33
CA HIS A 121 1.14 -0.62 -17.81
C HIS A 121 0.81 0.36 -18.96
N ARG A 122 0.25 1.52 -18.60
CA ARG A 122 0.58 2.74 -19.33
C ARG A 122 1.24 3.74 -18.37
N PRO A 123 2.48 4.17 -18.62
CA PRO A 123 3.03 5.33 -17.91
C PRO A 123 2.15 6.53 -18.30
N GLY A 124 1.46 7.11 -17.33
CA GLY A 124 0.69 8.33 -17.56
C GLY A 124 1.61 9.41 -18.14
N ALA A 125 1.10 10.24 -19.05
CA ALA A 125 1.84 11.41 -19.49
C ALA A 125 1.85 12.43 -18.33
N MET A 126 3.03 12.81 -17.88
CA MET A 126 3.19 13.86 -16.86
C MET A 126 2.71 15.19 -17.45
N ASP A 127 1.63 15.71 -16.90
CA ASP A 127 1.13 17.04 -17.20
C ASP A 127 1.23 17.86 -15.92
N SER A 128 2.26 18.70 -15.84
CA SER A 128 2.52 19.57 -14.68
C SER A 128 1.37 20.53 -14.33
N SER A 129 0.40 20.73 -15.23
CA SER A 129 -0.79 21.54 -15.00
C SER A 129 -1.96 20.74 -14.42
N ASN A 130 -1.96 19.40 -14.59
CA ASN A 130 -2.95 18.51 -14.02
C ASN A 130 -2.43 17.98 -12.67
N PRO A 131 -3.03 18.38 -11.53
CA PRO A 131 -2.64 17.83 -10.25
C PRO A 131 -2.81 16.32 -10.23
N ALA A 132 -3.72 15.73 -11.01
CA ALA A 132 -3.90 14.29 -11.09
C ALA A 132 -3.01 13.61 -12.16
N SER A 133 -1.87 14.16 -12.58
CA SER A 133 -0.93 13.43 -13.45
C SER A 133 0.17 12.73 -12.64
N TRP A 134 0.52 11.50 -13.02
CA TRP A 134 1.58 10.73 -12.37
C TRP A 134 2.18 9.71 -13.36
N VAL A 135 3.42 9.30 -13.10
CA VAL A 135 4.18 8.35 -13.93
C VAL A 135 4.62 7.19 -13.05
N CYS A 136 4.11 6.00 -13.34
CA CYS A 136 4.41 4.79 -12.58
C CYS A 136 5.34 3.85 -13.32
N THR A 137 6.64 4.08 -13.14
CA THR A 137 7.71 3.14 -13.50
C THR A 137 8.43 2.69 -12.24
N GLU A 138 9.21 1.61 -12.34
CA GLU A 138 10.00 1.11 -11.21
C GLU A 138 11.02 2.15 -10.75
N GLU A 139 11.65 2.85 -11.70
CA GLU A 139 12.63 3.91 -11.44
C GLU A 139 12.00 5.09 -10.71
N ASN A 140 10.82 5.52 -11.16
CA ASN A 140 10.11 6.64 -10.55
C ASN A 140 9.66 6.29 -9.13
N LEU A 141 9.13 5.09 -8.91
CA LEU A 141 8.71 4.67 -7.57
C LEU A 141 9.91 4.55 -6.61
N MET A 142 11.03 3.98 -7.06
CA MET A 142 12.28 3.95 -6.30
C MET A 142 12.74 5.36 -5.92
N LEU A 143 12.68 6.30 -6.87
CA LEU A 143 13.06 7.69 -6.64
C LEU A 143 12.11 8.38 -5.65
N GLN A 144 10.80 8.14 -5.76
CA GLN A 144 9.81 8.66 -4.80
C GLN A 144 10.13 8.17 -3.38
N ILE A 145 10.28 6.85 -3.18
CA ILE A 145 10.61 6.28 -1.87
C ILE A 145 11.93 6.87 -1.33
N LYS A 146 12.95 7.00 -2.18
CA LYS A 146 14.23 7.60 -1.81
C LYS A 146 14.12 9.07 -1.43
N THR A 147 13.21 9.82 -2.07
CA THR A 147 12.96 11.24 -1.77
C THR A 147 12.28 11.41 -0.41
N HIS A 148 11.43 10.46 -0.02
CA HIS A 148 10.76 10.45 1.28
C HIS A 148 11.61 9.83 2.40
N ASP A 149 12.64 9.06 2.07
CA ASP A 149 13.59 8.52 3.04
C ASP A 149 14.47 9.65 3.64
N PRO A 150 14.43 9.88 4.97
CA PRO A 150 15.27 10.89 5.63
C PRO A 150 16.78 10.72 5.41
N LEU A 151 17.24 9.50 5.13
CA LEU A 151 18.64 9.18 4.85
C LEU A 151 18.98 9.26 3.35
N GLY A 152 17.97 9.37 2.49
CA GLY A 152 18.13 9.42 1.03
C GLY A 152 18.75 8.14 0.45
N ILE A 153 18.58 7.00 1.10
CA ILE A 153 19.07 5.69 0.64
C ILE A 153 18.03 5.06 -0.28
N GLY A 154 16.78 5.00 0.19
CA GLY A 154 15.66 4.32 -0.44
C GLY A 154 15.70 2.81 -0.25
N LEU A 155 15.08 2.08 -1.16
CA LEU A 155 15.15 0.61 -1.20
C LEU A 155 16.52 0.14 -1.70
N GLY A 156 16.99 -0.99 -1.16
CA GLY A 156 18.32 -1.53 -1.47
C GLY A 156 18.48 -2.08 -2.89
N ASP A 157 17.41 -2.63 -3.48
CA ASP A 157 17.43 -3.22 -4.83
C ASP A 157 16.02 -3.27 -5.45
N ILE A 158 15.96 -3.70 -6.72
CA ILE A 158 14.72 -3.82 -7.49
C ILE A 158 13.80 -4.94 -6.98
N TRP A 159 14.35 -5.99 -6.37
CA TRP A 159 13.57 -7.10 -5.83
C TRP A 159 12.81 -6.69 -4.56
N ALA A 160 13.41 -5.82 -3.75
CA ALA A 160 12.77 -5.19 -2.61
C ALA A 160 11.56 -4.34 -3.06
N LEU A 161 11.73 -3.57 -4.13
CA LEU A 161 10.64 -2.79 -4.74
C LEU A 161 9.51 -3.69 -5.25
N ARG A 162 9.85 -4.74 -6.00
CA ARG A 162 8.85 -5.66 -6.56
C ARG A 162 8.08 -6.41 -5.48
N LEU A 163 8.76 -6.84 -4.41
CA LEU A 163 8.11 -7.43 -3.25
C LEU A 163 7.18 -6.44 -2.56
N LEU A 164 7.65 -5.21 -2.32
CA LEU A 164 6.84 -4.15 -1.72
C LEU A 164 5.58 -3.88 -2.54
N ARG A 165 5.70 -3.78 -3.87
CA ARG A 165 4.55 -3.64 -4.77
C ARG A 165 3.59 -4.83 -4.67
N ALA A 166 4.10 -6.05 -4.51
CA ALA A 166 3.27 -7.24 -4.37
C ALA A 166 2.48 -7.27 -3.05
N PHE A 167 3.01 -6.67 -1.98
CA PHE A 167 2.30 -6.43 -0.72
C PHE A 167 1.27 -5.31 -0.82
N LEU A 168 1.61 -4.20 -1.48
CA LEU A 168 0.78 -3.00 -1.58
C LEU A 168 -0.10 -2.99 -2.84
N GLN A 169 -0.79 -4.10 -3.11
CA GLN A 169 -1.80 -4.15 -4.16
C GLN A 169 -3.12 -3.53 -3.67
N TRP A 170 -3.70 -2.68 -4.52
CA TRP A 170 -4.98 -2.04 -4.25
C TRP A 170 -6.12 -3.05 -4.08
N HIS A 171 -6.16 -4.05 -4.97
CA HIS A 171 -7.13 -5.13 -4.93
C HIS A 171 -6.60 -6.29 -4.08
N PRO A 172 -7.32 -6.74 -3.04
CA PRO A 172 -6.88 -7.85 -2.18
C PRO A 172 -6.58 -9.14 -2.96
N GLU A 173 -7.34 -9.41 -4.02
CA GLU A 173 -7.20 -10.57 -4.91
C GLU A 173 -5.93 -10.56 -5.78
N ASP A 174 -5.29 -9.41 -5.94
CA ASP A 174 -4.01 -9.27 -6.67
C ASP A 174 -2.82 -9.30 -5.71
N ARG A 175 -3.06 -9.08 -4.42
CA ARG A 175 -2.02 -9.07 -3.37
C ARG A 175 -1.39 -10.45 -3.23
N ILE A 176 -0.06 -10.51 -3.16
CA ILE A 176 0.68 -11.77 -2.99
C ILE A 176 0.18 -12.58 -1.78
N THR A 177 0.33 -13.91 -1.77
CA THR A 177 0.12 -14.71 -0.54
C THR A 177 1.39 -14.84 0.29
N VAL A 178 1.29 -15.36 1.52
CA VAL A 178 2.45 -15.61 2.38
C VAL A 178 3.39 -16.63 1.73
N GLU A 179 2.84 -17.70 1.16
CA GLU A 179 3.62 -18.77 0.52
C GLU A 179 4.35 -18.28 -0.72
N GLU A 180 3.73 -17.38 -1.48
CA GLU A 180 4.34 -16.73 -2.64
C GLU A 180 5.42 -15.73 -2.20
N ALA A 181 5.15 -14.94 -1.16
CA ALA A 181 6.10 -13.96 -0.63
C ALA A 181 7.39 -14.64 -0.14
N LEU A 182 7.29 -15.78 0.56
CA LEU A 182 8.45 -16.55 1.03
C LEU A 182 9.31 -17.12 -0.11
N LYS A 183 8.73 -17.28 -1.31
CA LYS A 183 9.44 -17.74 -2.51
C LYS A 183 9.95 -16.57 -3.37
N HIS A 184 9.62 -15.33 -3.00
CA HIS A 184 9.97 -14.17 -3.79
C HIS A 184 11.50 -14.00 -3.90
N PRO A 185 12.05 -13.64 -5.09
CA PRO A 185 13.49 -13.54 -5.30
C PRO A 185 14.24 -12.63 -4.31
N TYR A 186 13.56 -11.65 -3.73
CA TYR A 186 14.11 -10.80 -2.66
C TYR A 186 14.73 -11.61 -1.50
N PHE A 187 14.11 -12.73 -1.11
CA PHE A 187 14.64 -13.59 -0.03
C PHE A 187 15.64 -14.64 -0.52
N HIS A 188 15.88 -14.72 -1.83
CA HIS A 188 16.74 -15.73 -2.47
C HIS A 188 17.79 -15.06 -3.38
N PRO A 189 18.83 -14.40 -2.82
CA PRO A 189 19.85 -13.70 -3.60
C PRO A 189 20.55 -14.55 -4.66
N SER A 190 20.66 -15.87 -4.44
CA SER A 190 21.25 -16.81 -5.40
C SER A 190 20.49 -16.91 -6.73
N VAL A 191 19.20 -16.52 -6.76
CA VAL A 191 18.36 -16.53 -7.96
C VAL A 191 18.46 -15.20 -8.72
N GLN A 192 18.83 -14.11 -8.04
CA GLN A 192 18.91 -12.77 -8.63
C GLN A 192 20.03 -12.67 -9.67
N GLY A 193 21.19 -13.28 -9.40
CA GLY A 193 22.36 -13.24 -10.29
C GLY A 193 22.26 -14.05 -11.60
N THR A 194 21.23 -14.88 -11.78
CA THR A 194 21.02 -15.65 -13.03
C THR A 194 20.30 -14.88 -14.15
N GLU A 195 19.70 -13.72 -13.84
CA GLU A 195 19.02 -12.89 -14.83
C GLU A 195 19.94 -11.81 -15.42
N ASP A 196 20.95 -11.36 -14.66
CA ASP A 196 21.90 -10.31 -15.10
C ASP A 196 22.95 -10.81 -16.11
N GLU A 197 23.14 -12.12 -16.27
CA GLU A 197 24.08 -12.72 -17.26
C GLU A 197 23.46 -12.96 -18.65
N LYS A 198 22.21 -12.53 -18.89
CA LYS A 198 21.49 -12.77 -20.16
C LYS A 198 21.18 -11.53 -21.01
N ASN A 199 21.74 -10.36 -20.70
CA ASN A 199 21.66 -9.16 -21.54
C ASN A 199 23.03 -8.71 -22.04
#